data_AF-A0A9E1X422-F1
#
_entry.id   AF-A0A9E1X422-F1
#
_cell.length_a   1.000
_cell.length_b   1.000
_cell.length_c   1.000
_cell.angle_alpha   90.00
_cell.angle_beta   90.00
_cell.angle_gamma   90.00
#
_symmetry.space_group_name_H-M   'P 1'
#
loop_
_entity.id
_entity.type
_entity.pdbx_description
1 polymer ?
#
loop_
_entity_poly.entity_id
_entity_poly.type
_entity_poly.pdbx_seq_one_letter_code
_entity_poly.pdbx_strand_id
1 'polypeptide(L)'
;MGSQWGFEIRQIHANQEPDPASGSRGAPIYQTTSYLLHDSQHAANLFPLAEVDNTYTQIMNPTQMMFEARLQTLEVGLAVSR
;
A
#
# COMPACT_ATOMS: atom_id res chain seq x y z
N MET A 1 -3.40 -14.56 12.81
CA MET A 1 -4.58 -13.94 13.48
C MET A 1 -5.66 -13.69 12.43
N GLY A 2 -6.21 -14.78 11.88
CA GLY A 2 -7.20 -14.75 10.80
C GLY A 2 -8.59 -15.06 11.34
N SER A 3 -9.22 -14.07 11.95
CA SER A 3 -10.64 -14.11 12.29
C SER A 3 -11.23 -12.77 11.88
N GLN A 4 -12.16 -12.81 10.92
CA GLN A 4 -12.79 -11.68 10.24
C GLN A 4 -13.15 -10.57 11.24
N TRP A 5 -12.30 -9.54 11.33
CA TRP A 5 -12.53 -8.40 12.19
C TRP A 5 -13.89 -7.76 11.88
N GLY A 6 -14.58 -7.27 12.90
CA GLY A 6 -15.81 -6.48 12.74
C GLY A 6 -15.57 -5.24 11.86
N PHE A 7 -16.65 -4.68 11.30
CA PHE A 7 -16.56 -3.52 10.42
C PHE A 7 -15.84 -2.34 11.08
N GLU A 8 -16.13 -2.08 12.35
CA GLU A 8 -15.58 -1.01 13.18
C GLU A 8 -14.07 -1.19 13.38
N ILE A 9 -13.61 -2.42 13.62
CA ILE A 9 -12.19 -2.72 13.77
C ILE A 9 -11.45 -2.55 12.44
N ARG A 10 -12.08 -2.95 11.33
CA ARG A 10 -11.50 -2.82 9.99
C ARG A 10 -11.35 -1.37 9.55
N GLN A 11 -12.22 -0.46 9.96
CA GLN A 11 -12.09 0.98 9.70
C GLN A 11 -10.78 1.56 10.25
N ILE A 12 -10.29 1.02 11.36
CA ILE A 12 -9.10 1.52 12.04
C ILE A 12 -7.86 0.77 11.58
N HIS A 13 -7.94 -0.57 11.47
CA HIS A 13 -6.75 -1.42 11.41
C HIS A 13 -6.55 -2.17 10.10
N ALA A 14 -7.58 -2.29 9.24
CA ALA A 14 -7.42 -3.08 8.02
C ALA A 14 -6.31 -2.51 7.12
N ASN A 15 -5.45 -3.41 6.63
CA ASN A 15 -4.35 -3.14 5.70
C ASN A 15 -3.37 -2.06 6.15
N GLN A 16 -3.12 -1.99 7.47
CA GLN A 16 -2.12 -1.13 8.08
C GLN A 16 -1.28 -1.93 9.07
N GLU A 17 -0.05 -2.24 8.66
CA GLU A 17 0.97 -2.83 9.52
C GLU A 17 1.93 -1.73 10.02
N PRO A 18 2.62 -1.93 11.16
CA PRO A 18 3.67 -1.02 11.60
C PRO A 18 4.76 -0.87 10.53
N ASP A 19 5.24 0.35 10.33
CA ASP A 19 6.34 0.65 9.41
C ASP A 19 7.59 -0.16 9.80
N PRO A 20 8.16 -1.00 8.92
CA PRO A 20 9.31 -1.84 9.27
C PRO A 20 10.58 -1.04 9.54
N ALA A 21 10.69 0.19 9.04
CA ALA A 21 11.87 1.03 9.24
C ALA A 21 11.93 1.68 10.64
N SER A 22 10.78 2.05 11.21
CA SER A 22 10.70 2.79 12.48
C SER A 22 9.87 2.11 13.58
N GLY A 23 9.07 1.10 13.25
CA GLY A 23 8.04 0.53 14.13
C GLY A 23 6.83 1.43 14.34
N SER A 24 6.72 2.57 13.64
CA SER A 24 5.58 3.47 13.75
C SER A 24 4.29 2.76 13.35
N ARG A 25 3.25 2.85 14.18
CA ARG A 25 1.92 2.37 13.82
C ARG A 25 1.14 3.34 12.94
N GLY A 26 1.47 4.63 12.95
CA GLY A 26 0.83 5.61 12.08
C GLY A 26 1.21 5.38 10.62
N ALA A 27 0.26 5.49 9.70
CA ALA A 27 0.53 5.36 8.28
C ALA A 27 1.55 6.46 7.87
N PRO A 28 2.69 6.10 7.25
CA PRO A 28 3.61 7.10 6.75
C PRO A 28 2.96 7.95 5.66
N ILE A 29 3.30 9.24 5.62
CA ILE A 29 2.81 10.16 4.59
C ILE A 29 3.88 10.26 3.49
N TYR A 30 3.68 9.53 2.39
CA TYR A 30 4.53 9.59 1.20
C TYR A 30 4.18 10.80 0.33
N GLN A 31 4.47 12.01 0.84
CA GLN A 31 4.25 13.28 0.14
C GLN A 31 5.36 13.55 -0.88
N THR A 32 5.39 12.76 -1.94
CA THR A 32 6.34 12.86 -3.05
C THR A 32 5.62 12.81 -4.38
N THR A 33 6.30 13.22 -5.45
CA THR A 33 5.82 13.09 -6.83
C THR A 33 6.40 11.85 -7.53
N SER A 34 7.59 11.40 -7.14
CA SER A 34 8.33 10.30 -7.79
C SER A 34 9.10 9.44 -6.78
N TYR A 35 9.54 8.27 -7.25
CA TYR A 35 10.32 7.28 -6.50
C TYR A 35 11.64 6.98 -7.22
N LEU A 36 12.67 6.57 -6.47
CA LEU A 36 13.95 6.20 -7.07
C LEU A 36 13.83 4.88 -7.82
N LEU A 37 14.50 4.79 -8.96
CA LEU A 37 14.72 3.54 -9.67
C LEU A 37 16.08 2.99 -9.25
N HIS A 38 16.15 1.70 -8.91
CA HIS A 38 17.41 1.07 -8.50
C HIS A 38 18.48 1.14 -9.60
N ASP A 39 18.10 0.83 -10.84
CA ASP A 39 18.95 0.91 -12.02
C ASP A 39 18.10 0.99 -13.32
N SER A 40 18.76 0.99 -14.48
CA SER A 40 18.11 1.03 -15.80
C SER A 40 17.31 -0.23 -16.13
N GLN A 41 17.68 -1.39 -15.58
CA GLN A 41 16.94 -2.64 -15.80
C GLN A 41 15.63 -2.64 -15.00
N HIS A 42 15.66 -2.16 -13.76
CA HIS A 42 14.47 -1.94 -12.95
C HIS A 42 13.47 -1.01 -13.67
N ALA A 43 13.96 0.11 -14.23
CA ALA A 43 13.12 1.00 -15.04
C ALA A 43 12.48 0.27 -16.23
N ALA A 44 13.28 -0.51 -16.97
CA ALA A 44 12.82 -1.25 -18.15
C ALA A 44 11.78 -2.34 -17.79
N ASN A 45 11.77 -2.86 -16.56
CA ASN A 45 10.77 -3.82 -16.09
C ASN A 45 9.46 -3.15 -15.64
N LEU A 46 9.54 -1.97 -15.03
CA LEU A 46 8.38 -1.29 -14.46
C LEU A 46 7.43 -0.71 -15.52
N PHE A 47 7.95 -0.05 -16.57
CA PHE A 47 7.10 0.59 -17.59
C PHE A 47 6.23 -0.38 -18.42
N PRO A 48 6.70 -1.59 -18.81
CA PRO A 48 5.85 -2.60 -19.42
C PRO A 48 5.05 -3.44 -18.40
N LEU A 49 5.09 -3.09 -17.10
CA LEU A 49 4.44 -3.83 -16.01
C LEU A 49 4.93 -5.28 -15.86
N ALA A 50 6.17 -5.57 -16.26
CA ALA A 50 6.81 -6.85 -15.97
C ALA A 50 7.16 -6.98 -14.47
N GLU A 51 7.33 -5.85 -13.79
CA GLU A 51 7.49 -5.70 -12.35
C GLU A 51 6.52 -4.62 -11.85
N VAL A 52 6.03 -4.75 -10.61
CA VAL A 52 5.09 -3.81 -10.00
C VAL A 52 5.74 -3.15 -8.79
N ASP A 53 6.15 -1.90 -8.95
CA ASP A 53 6.63 -1.03 -7.88
C ASP A 53 6.25 0.44 -8.16
N ASN A 54 6.47 1.30 -7.17
CA ASN A 54 6.14 2.73 -7.24
C ASN A 54 7.09 3.44 -8.20
N THR A 55 6.51 4.22 -9.13
CA THR A 55 7.26 5.06 -10.08
C THR A 55 6.94 6.53 -9.87
N TYR A 56 5.65 6.88 -10.01
CA TYR A 56 5.13 8.22 -9.84
C TYR A 56 3.78 8.19 -9.10
N THR A 57 3.57 9.18 -8.25
CA THR A 57 2.36 9.28 -7.40
C THR A 57 1.06 9.36 -8.20
N GLN A 58 1.09 9.80 -9.45
CA GLN A 58 -0.12 9.82 -10.30
C GLN A 58 -0.69 8.42 -10.58
N ILE A 59 0.18 7.41 -10.60
CA ILE A 59 -0.20 6.02 -10.87
C ILE A 59 -0.35 5.26 -9.55
N MET A 60 0.63 5.41 -8.64
CA MET A 60 0.66 4.65 -7.40
C MET A 60 1.38 5.42 -6.28
N ASN A 61 0.80 5.41 -5.08
CA ASN A 61 1.39 5.98 -3.87
C ASN A 61 1.06 5.09 -2.67
N PRO A 62 2.03 4.71 -1.82
CA PRO A 62 1.77 3.80 -0.71
C PRO A 62 0.73 4.32 0.29
N THR A 63 0.68 5.63 0.54
CA THR A 63 -0.36 6.24 1.40
C THR A 63 -1.76 6.02 0.84
N GLN A 64 -1.91 6.18 -0.48
CA GLN A 64 -3.18 5.99 -1.18
C GLN A 64 -3.56 4.51 -1.26
N MET A 65 -2.60 3.62 -1.55
CA MET A 65 -2.82 2.17 -1.57
C MET A 65 -3.34 1.63 -0.22
N MET A 66 -2.82 2.13 0.91
CA MET A 66 -3.33 1.75 2.23
C MET A 66 -4.81 2.14 2.39
N PHE A 67 -5.20 3.32 1.91
CA PHE A 67 -6.58 3.79 1.92
C PHE A 67 -7.46 2.93 0.99
N GLU A 68 -7.02 2.67 -0.24
CA GLU A 68 -7.75 1.86 -1.23
C GLU A 68 -7.98 0.44 -0.71
N ALA A 69 -6.95 -0.21 -0.16
CA ALA A 69 -7.07 -1.55 0.40
C ALA A 69 -8.04 -1.58 1.60
N ARG A 70 -8.01 -0.55 2.45
CA ARG A 70 -8.98 -0.43 3.55
C ARG A 70 -10.40 -0.27 3.02
N LEU A 71 -10.61 0.61 2.05
CA LEU A 71 -11.92 0.84 1.46
C LEU A 71 -12.47 -0.44 0.82
N GLN A 72 -11.65 -1.14 0.05
CA GLN A 72 -11.98 -2.43 -0.55
C GLN A 72 -12.41 -3.46 0.52
N THR A 73 -11.72 -3.48 1.65
CA THR A 73 -12.08 -4.35 2.77
C THR A 73 -13.45 -3.98 3.34
N LEU A 74 -13.76 -2.69 3.50
CA LEU A 74 -15.03 -2.22 4.03
C LEU A 74 -16.21 -2.48 3.07
N GLU A 75 -16.01 -2.34 1.76
CA GLU A 75 -17.06 -2.52 0.75
C GLU A 75 -17.33 -3.99 0.41
N VAL A 76 -16.28 -4.79 0.21
CA VAL A 76 -16.39 -6.16 -0.35
C VAL A 76 -16.22 -7.24 0.72
N GLY A 77 -15.80 -6.88 1.94
CA GLY A 77 -15.58 -7.84 3.03
C GLY A 77 -14.31 -8.68 2.90
N LEU A 78 -13.53 -8.49 1.83
CA LEU A 78 -12.26 -9.18 1.59
C LEU A 78 -11.11 -8.38 2.22
N ALA A 79 -10.47 -8.96 3.24
CA ALA A 79 -9.15 -8.50 3.63
C ALA A 79 -8.16 -8.99 2.58
N VAL A 80 -7.69 -8.10 1.70
CA VAL A 80 -6.56 -8.41 0.81
C VAL A 80 -5.28 -8.24 1.62
N SER A 81 -4.88 -9.27 2.36
CA SER A 81 -3.51 -9.32 2.88
C SER A 81 -2.56 -9.54 1.70
N ARG A 82 -1.60 -8.65 1.53
CA ARG A 82 -0.39 -8.96 0.74
C ARG A 82 0.43 -10.03 1.47
#